data_AF-A0A1S1MYR3-F1
#
_entry.id   AF-A0A1S1MYR3-F1
#
_cell.length_a   1.000
_cell.length_b   1.000
_cell.length_c   1.000
_cell.angle_alpha   90.00
_cell.angle_beta   90.00
_cell.angle_gamma   90.00
#
_symmetry.space_group_name_H-M   'P 1'
#
loop_
_entity.id
_entity.type
_entity.pdbx_description
1 polymer ?
#
loop_
_entity_poly.entity_id
_entity_poly.type
_entity_poly.pdbx_seq_one_letter_code
_entity_poly.pdbx_strand_id
1 'polypeptide(L)'
;MLKLIVIVTIAMSTFSCSATQWRTWQKVNDLSIAFMPHESGINYVKVNAFYAGGSVDSLLNVMNDTESAPQWLSSVSYVEVLARPNSAEAIVYTYFDSPWPVSNRDMVTHSCLSQLSDTRFRLDIVNSSLEVPKSKAIRVEPVRGYWLLTQTEQGLNIEHQVYADPNGAIPNWLVNKTALKNIRSSFIALRELISDAKYQSSPSAFVAGNCEAFNELKVQ
;
A
#
# COMPACT_ATOMS: atom_id res chain seq x y z
N MET A 1 -3.73 29.12 68.86
CA MET A 1 -3.35 27.85 68.21
C MET A 1 -3.60 27.99 66.71
N LEU A 2 -2.55 28.22 65.93
CA LEU A 2 -2.62 28.42 64.47
C LEU A 2 -2.55 27.04 63.78
N LYS A 3 -3.63 26.59 63.14
CA LYS A 3 -3.63 25.33 62.38
C LYS A 3 -3.15 25.60 60.96
N LEU A 4 -1.98 25.05 60.64
CA LEU A 4 -1.38 25.01 59.31
C LEU A 4 -2.21 24.07 58.42
N ILE A 5 -2.84 24.57 57.37
CA ILE A 5 -3.51 23.73 56.35
C ILE A 5 -2.50 23.48 55.22
N VAL A 6 -2.01 22.25 55.14
CA VAL A 6 -1.17 21.78 54.03
C VAL A 6 -2.09 21.39 52.87
N ILE A 7 -2.01 22.13 51.77
CA ILE A 7 -2.71 21.80 50.53
C ILE A 7 -1.84 20.79 49.77
N VAL A 8 -2.24 19.52 49.78
CA VAL A 8 -1.62 18.46 48.97
C VAL A 8 -2.16 18.58 47.55
N THR A 9 -1.32 19.07 46.63
CA THR A 9 -1.64 19.12 45.20
C THR A 9 -1.41 17.74 44.60
N ILE A 10 -2.48 16.98 44.35
CA ILE A 10 -2.41 15.72 43.62
C ILE A 10 -2.16 16.06 42.14
N ALA A 11 -0.93 15.83 41.68
CA ALA A 11 -0.60 15.94 40.26
C ALA A 11 -1.33 14.82 39.50
N MET A 12 -2.46 15.15 38.88
CA MET A 12 -3.12 14.28 37.92
C MET A 12 -2.19 14.06 36.74
N SER A 13 -1.56 12.89 36.70
CA SER A 13 -0.84 12.43 35.51
C SER A 13 -1.86 12.27 34.39
N THR A 14 -1.83 13.17 33.42
CA THR A 14 -2.65 13.03 32.22
C THR A 14 -2.17 11.79 31.47
N PHE A 15 -2.98 10.74 31.50
CA PHE A 15 -2.82 9.62 30.57
C PHE A 15 -2.95 10.20 29.17
N SER A 16 -1.81 10.40 28.51
CA SER A 16 -1.79 10.73 27.10
C SER A 16 -2.34 9.51 26.37
N CYS A 17 -3.62 9.58 25.97
CA CYS A 17 -4.18 8.69 24.98
C CYS A 17 -3.23 8.72 23.78
N SER A 18 -2.60 7.60 23.45
CA SER A 18 -1.65 7.52 22.33
C SER A 18 -2.43 7.84 21.06
N ALA A 19 -2.40 9.10 20.63
CA ALA A 19 -3.01 9.52 19.38
C ALA A 19 -2.50 8.62 18.25
N THR A 20 -3.44 8.16 17.41
CA THR A 20 -3.21 7.34 16.22
C THR A 20 -2.38 8.16 15.24
N GLN A 21 -1.06 8.05 15.35
CA GLN A 21 -0.10 8.84 14.57
C GLN A 21 0.84 7.92 13.79
N TRP A 22 1.30 8.42 12.64
CA TRP A 22 2.30 7.77 11.83
C TRP A 22 3.63 7.67 12.57
N ARG A 23 4.23 6.48 12.59
CA ARG A 23 5.52 6.18 13.20
C ARG A 23 6.47 5.68 12.12
N THR A 24 7.63 6.31 12.00
CA THR A 24 8.68 5.87 11.07
C THR A 24 9.19 4.50 11.49
N TRP A 25 9.15 3.53 10.58
CA TRP A 25 9.80 2.23 10.77
C TRP A 25 11.23 2.25 10.23
N GLN A 26 11.42 2.79 9.02
CA GLN A 26 12.73 2.85 8.40
C GLN A 26 12.81 4.01 7.40
N LYS A 27 13.99 4.63 7.30
CA LYS A 27 14.35 5.57 6.22
C LYS A 27 15.75 5.22 5.73
N VAL A 28 15.89 4.95 4.43
CA VAL A 28 17.17 4.65 3.77
C VAL A 28 17.19 5.35 2.42
N ASN A 29 18.14 6.25 2.22
CA ASN A 29 18.24 7.08 1.02
C ASN A 29 16.88 7.73 0.72
N ASP A 30 16.39 7.55 -0.50
CA ASP A 30 15.13 8.07 -1.01
C ASP A 30 13.93 7.16 -0.73
N LEU A 31 13.99 6.26 0.27
CA LEU A 31 12.88 5.39 0.66
C LEU A 31 12.59 5.56 2.16
N SER A 32 11.36 5.93 2.50
CA SER A 32 10.86 6.03 3.87
C SER A 32 9.60 5.21 4.04
N ILE A 33 9.54 4.39 5.10
CA ILE A 33 8.41 3.54 5.43
C ILE A 33 7.96 3.86 6.86
N ALA A 34 6.68 4.14 7.01
CA ALA A 34 6.02 4.42 8.28
C ALA A 34 4.80 3.51 8.46
N PHE A 35 4.36 3.35 9.70
CA PHE A 35 3.13 2.63 10.02
C PHE A 35 2.28 3.40 11.01
N MET A 36 0.99 3.11 11.03
CA MET A 36 0.05 3.66 12.00
C MET A 36 -0.81 2.52 12.55
N PRO A 37 -0.88 2.33 13.89
CA PRO A 37 -1.74 1.32 14.48
C PRO A 37 -3.21 1.50 14.11
N HIS A 38 -3.93 0.39 13.96
CA HIS A 38 -5.38 0.35 13.74
C HIS A 38 -6.05 -0.49 14.84
N GLU A 39 -7.35 -0.29 15.04
CA GLU A 39 -8.15 -1.02 16.04
C GLU A 39 -8.19 -2.54 15.82
N SER A 40 -8.09 -3.02 14.58
CA SER A 40 -7.98 -4.45 14.25
C SER A 40 -6.65 -5.07 14.72
N GLY A 41 -5.67 -4.23 15.07
CA GLY A 41 -4.29 -4.61 15.35
C GLY A 41 -3.42 -4.80 14.10
N ILE A 42 -3.98 -4.68 12.89
CA ILE A 42 -3.23 -4.63 11.62
C ILE A 42 -2.89 -3.17 11.30
N ASN A 43 -1.63 -2.84 11.10
CA ASN A 43 -1.23 -1.45 10.89
C ASN A 43 -1.54 -0.97 9.47
N TYR A 44 -1.87 0.31 9.32
CA TYR A 44 -1.65 1.00 8.05
C TYR A 44 -0.15 1.10 7.77
N VAL A 45 0.22 1.05 6.50
CA VAL A 45 1.58 1.30 6.05
C VAL A 45 1.59 2.46 5.07
N LYS A 46 2.58 3.34 5.22
CA LYS A 46 2.88 4.44 4.31
C LYS A 46 4.29 4.33 3.81
N VAL A 47 4.47 4.51 2.52
CA VAL A 47 5.77 4.57 1.86
C VAL A 47 5.88 5.91 1.16
N ASN A 48 7.04 6.54 1.29
CA ASN A 48 7.45 7.66 0.43
C ASN A 48 8.74 7.24 -0.26
N ALA A 49 8.78 7.35 -1.58
CA ALA A 49 9.94 7.03 -2.39
C ALA A 49 10.20 8.08 -3.47
N PHE A 50 11.47 8.33 -3.78
CA PHE A 50 11.86 9.03 -5.00
C PHE A 50 12.75 8.12 -5.86
N TYR A 51 12.40 8.01 -7.14
CA TYR A 51 13.14 7.23 -8.13
C TYR A 51 13.61 8.13 -9.26
N ALA A 52 14.92 8.41 -9.28
CA ALA A 52 15.55 9.22 -10.32
C ALA A 52 15.40 8.55 -11.70
N GLY A 53 15.09 9.33 -12.73
CA GLY A 53 14.85 8.84 -14.10
C GLY A 53 13.55 8.05 -14.29
N GLY A 54 12.81 7.75 -13.22
CA GLY A 54 11.50 7.10 -13.32
C GLY A 54 10.42 8.04 -13.83
N SER A 55 9.41 7.47 -14.49
CA SER A 55 8.21 8.18 -14.93
C SER A 55 6.92 7.54 -14.43
N VAL A 56 5.83 8.30 -14.38
CA VAL A 56 4.48 7.77 -14.09
C VAL A 56 4.18 6.58 -15.01
N ASP A 57 4.42 6.74 -16.31
CA ASP A 57 4.17 5.70 -17.31
C ASP A 57 4.99 4.45 -17.05
N SER A 58 6.28 4.58 -16.72
CA SER A 58 7.14 3.43 -16.42
C SER A 58 6.63 2.64 -15.22
N LEU A 59 6.18 3.31 -14.15
CA LEU A 59 5.57 2.65 -13.01
C LEU A 59 4.29 1.92 -13.39
N LEU A 60 3.39 2.57 -14.13
CA LEU A 60 2.13 1.99 -14.57
C LEU A 60 2.34 0.80 -15.51
N ASN A 61 3.38 0.84 -16.34
CA ASN A 61 3.77 -0.28 -17.20
C ASN A 61 4.34 -1.46 -16.40
N VAL A 62 5.15 -1.21 -15.36
CA VAL A 62 5.60 -2.27 -14.43
C VAL A 62 4.41 -2.90 -13.70
N MET A 63 3.46 -2.09 -13.22
CA MET A 63 2.25 -2.58 -12.55
C MET A 63 1.36 -3.42 -13.48
N ASN A 64 1.37 -3.12 -14.77
CA ASN A 64 0.61 -3.84 -15.79
C ASN A 64 1.25 -5.17 -16.21
N ASP A 65 2.56 -5.31 -16.05
CA ASP A 65 3.31 -6.51 -16.40
C ASP A 65 3.17 -7.58 -15.30
N THR A 66 2.07 -8.33 -15.37
CA THR A 66 1.73 -9.36 -14.38
C THR A 66 2.68 -10.55 -14.39
N GLU A 67 3.33 -10.84 -15.53
CA GLU A 67 4.33 -11.91 -15.64
C GLU A 67 5.58 -11.59 -14.82
N SER A 68 5.99 -10.32 -14.80
CA SER A 68 7.14 -9.85 -14.04
C SER A 68 6.80 -9.56 -12.57
N ALA A 69 5.53 -9.63 -12.18
CA ALA A 69 5.09 -9.30 -10.82
C ALA A 69 5.83 -10.05 -9.70
N PRO A 70 6.10 -11.37 -9.78
CA PRO A 70 6.85 -12.09 -8.73
C PRO A 70 8.31 -11.63 -8.58
N GLN A 71 8.87 -10.95 -9.59
CA GLN A 71 10.23 -10.44 -9.53
C GLN A 71 10.36 -9.24 -8.58
N TRP A 72 9.26 -8.51 -8.37
CA TRP A 72 9.28 -7.28 -7.56
C TRP A 72 8.27 -7.28 -6.43
N LEU A 73 7.15 -7.98 -6.51
CA LEU A 73 6.23 -8.11 -5.38
C LEU A 73 6.65 -9.27 -4.48
N SER A 74 7.20 -8.92 -3.30
CA SER A 74 7.60 -9.90 -2.31
C SER A 74 6.42 -10.80 -1.88
N SER A 75 6.67 -12.10 -1.83
CA SER A 75 5.70 -13.15 -1.48
C SER A 75 4.55 -13.36 -2.48
N VAL A 76 4.54 -12.67 -3.62
CA VAL A 76 3.59 -12.93 -4.70
C VAL A 76 4.06 -14.11 -5.54
N SER A 77 3.14 -15.04 -5.80
CA SER A 77 3.35 -16.20 -6.68
C SER A 77 3.01 -15.84 -8.12
N TYR A 78 1.83 -15.23 -8.32
CA TYR A 78 1.37 -14.73 -9.61
C TYR A 78 0.30 -13.64 -9.45
N VAL A 79 0.09 -12.91 -10.53
CA VAL A 79 -0.93 -11.86 -10.69
C VAL A 79 -1.70 -12.12 -11.98
N GLU A 80 -3.00 -11.87 -11.98
CA GLU A 80 -3.85 -11.99 -13.16
C GLU A 80 -4.80 -10.78 -13.25
N VAL A 81 -4.91 -10.18 -14.44
CA VAL A 81 -5.92 -9.16 -14.71
C VAL A 81 -7.22 -9.86 -15.08
N LEU A 82 -8.21 -9.82 -14.20
CA LEU A 82 -9.51 -10.44 -14.41
C LEU A 82 -10.40 -9.62 -15.35
N ALA A 83 -10.35 -8.29 -15.23
CA ALA A 83 -11.13 -7.39 -16.06
C ALA A 83 -10.52 -5.99 -16.15
N ARG A 84 -10.88 -5.27 -17.21
CA ARG A 84 -10.67 -3.83 -17.38
C ARG A 84 -11.99 -3.16 -17.71
N PRO A 85 -12.72 -2.67 -16.70
CA PRO A 85 -13.98 -1.97 -16.93
C PRO A 85 -13.84 -0.81 -17.93
N ASN A 86 -12.70 -0.10 -17.89
CA ASN A 86 -12.29 0.91 -18.86
C ASN A 86 -10.76 1.09 -18.83
N SER A 87 -10.23 2.09 -19.54
CA SER A 87 -8.79 2.35 -19.62
C SER A 87 -8.13 2.87 -18.34
N ALA A 88 -8.93 3.40 -17.39
CA ALA A 88 -8.46 3.88 -16.10
C ALA A 88 -8.49 2.79 -15.01
N GLU A 89 -9.24 1.71 -15.26
CA GLU A 89 -9.61 0.73 -14.25
C GLU A 89 -9.07 -0.67 -14.53
N ALA A 90 -8.77 -1.39 -13.46
CA ALA A 90 -8.41 -2.80 -13.51
C ALA A 90 -8.96 -3.55 -12.30
N ILE A 91 -9.42 -4.77 -12.53
CA ILE A 91 -9.73 -5.75 -11.49
C ILE A 91 -8.66 -6.84 -11.57
N VAL A 92 -7.93 -7.02 -10.47
CA VAL A 92 -6.71 -7.84 -10.43
C VAL A 92 -6.84 -8.88 -9.33
N TYR A 93 -6.52 -10.13 -9.68
CA TYR A 93 -6.29 -11.22 -8.74
C TYR A 93 -4.80 -11.31 -8.40
N THR A 94 -4.46 -11.44 -7.13
CA THR A 94 -3.09 -11.67 -6.68
C THR A 94 -3.05 -12.85 -5.73
N TYR A 95 -2.12 -13.78 -5.97
CA TYR A 95 -1.89 -14.94 -5.12
C TYR A 95 -0.56 -14.84 -4.37
N PHE A 96 -0.58 -15.13 -3.08
CA PHE A 96 0.58 -15.04 -2.20
C PHE A 96 0.94 -16.40 -1.62
N ASP A 97 2.20 -16.79 -1.80
CA ASP A 97 2.76 -17.95 -1.14
C ASP A 97 3.19 -17.62 0.29
N SER A 98 2.92 -18.54 1.20
CA SER A 98 3.29 -18.44 2.60
C SER A 98 4.13 -19.64 3.03
N PRO A 99 5.13 -19.46 3.91
CA PRO A 99 5.91 -20.57 4.42
C PRO A 99 5.02 -21.47 5.28
N TRP A 100 5.19 -22.78 5.15
CA TRP A 100 4.54 -23.76 6.02
C TRP A 100 4.88 -23.46 7.50
N PRO A 101 3.92 -23.55 8.43
CA PRO A 101 2.56 -24.08 8.31
C PRO A 101 1.47 -23.05 7.96
N VAL A 102 1.84 -21.86 7.49
CA VAL A 102 0.88 -20.80 7.25
C VAL A 102 0.20 -20.98 5.89
N SER A 103 -1.14 -21.01 5.86
CA SER A 103 -1.90 -21.10 4.60
C SER A 103 -1.58 -19.96 3.64
N ASN A 104 -1.64 -20.19 2.33
CA ASN A 104 -1.49 -19.13 1.33
C ASN A 104 -2.61 -18.08 1.42
N ARG A 105 -2.41 -16.92 0.78
CA ARG A 105 -3.42 -15.86 0.67
C ARG A 105 -3.75 -15.55 -0.78
N ASP A 106 -4.94 -15.02 -1.00
CA ASP A 106 -5.28 -14.33 -2.23
C ASP A 106 -6.01 -13.01 -1.98
N MET A 107 -6.01 -12.12 -2.96
CA MET A 107 -6.84 -10.91 -2.94
C MET A 107 -7.38 -10.60 -4.32
N VAL A 108 -8.54 -9.94 -4.35
CA VAL A 108 -9.11 -9.35 -5.56
C VAL A 108 -9.24 -7.86 -5.31
N THR A 109 -8.51 -7.06 -6.09
CA THR A 109 -8.52 -5.60 -5.96
C THR A 109 -9.13 -4.96 -7.20
N HIS A 110 -9.85 -3.88 -6.98
CA HIS A 110 -10.30 -2.97 -8.03
C HIS A 110 -9.53 -1.66 -7.85
N SER A 111 -8.95 -1.17 -8.94
CA SER A 111 -8.19 0.07 -8.94
C SER A 111 -8.64 1.03 -10.02
N CYS A 112 -8.50 2.33 -9.78
CA CYS A 112 -8.80 3.38 -10.74
C CYS A 112 -7.74 4.48 -10.73
N LEU A 113 -7.21 4.82 -11.91
CA LEU A 113 -6.23 5.89 -12.10
C LEU A 113 -6.93 7.21 -12.43
N SER A 114 -6.69 8.25 -11.63
CA SER A 114 -7.13 9.62 -11.88
C SER A 114 -5.94 10.55 -12.05
N GLN A 115 -6.12 11.61 -12.84
CA GLN A 115 -5.15 12.69 -12.98
C GLN A 115 -5.61 13.87 -12.11
N LEU A 116 -4.76 14.30 -11.19
CA LEU A 116 -5.02 15.41 -10.28
C LEU A 116 -4.51 16.75 -10.83
N SER A 117 -3.44 16.70 -11.63
CA SER A 117 -2.88 17.81 -12.41
C SER A 117 -1.97 17.24 -13.51
N ASP A 118 -1.41 18.09 -14.37
CA ASP A 118 -0.56 17.68 -15.49
C ASP A 118 0.55 16.68 -15.10
N THR A 119 1.15 16.86 -13.93
CA THR A 119 2.24 16.02 -13.41
C THR A 119 1.85 15.13 -12.23
N ARG A 120 0.59 15.15 -11.78
CA ARG A 120 0.16 14.41 -10.58
C ARG A 120 -0.97 13.46 -10.88
N PHE A 121 -0.81 12.20 -10.45
CA PHE A 121 -1.75 11.13 -10.67
C PHE A 121 -2.02 10.39 -9.37
N ARG A 122 -3.20 9.79 -9.26
CA ARG A 122 -3.59 8.98 -8.11
C ARG A 122 -4.26 7.69 -8.59
N LEU A 123 -3.68 6.56 -8.20
CA LEU A 123 -4.26 5.23 -8.38
C LEU A 123 -4.87 4.80 -7.05
N ASP A 124 -6.20 4.86 -6.92
CA ASP A 124 -6.90 4.34 -5.75
C ASP A 124 -7.13 2.83 -5.90
N ILE A 125 -7.08 2.10 -4.78
CA ILE A 125 -7.18 0.63 -4.72
C ILE A 125 -8.15 0.25 -3.60
N VAL A 126 -9.10 -0.62 -3.90
CA VAL A 126 -10.05 -1.18 -2.95
C VAL A 126 -10.23 -2.68 -3.19
N ASN A 127 -10.84 -3.40 -2.24
CA ASN A 127 -11.30 -4.75 -2.51
C ASN A 127 -12.38 -4.74 -3.60
N SER A 128 -12.29 -5.67 -4.55
CA SER A 128 -13.32 -5.83 -5.59
C SER A 128 -14.55 -6.55 -5.01
N SER A 129 -15.74 -6.22 -5.51
CA SER A 129 -16.97 -6.99 -5.29
C SER A 129 -17.10 -8.19 -6.23
N LEU A 130 -16.18 -8.36 -7.18
CA LEU A 130 -16.21 -9.49 -8.11
C LEU A 130 -15.98 -10.80 -7.35
N GLU A 131 -16.98 -11.69 -7.41
CA GLU A 131 -16.88 -13.02 -6.83
C GLU A 131 -15.94 -13.90 -7.66
N VAL A 132 -14.78 -14.20 -7.09
CA VAL A 132 -13.84 -15.20 -7.60
C VAL A 132 -13.95 -16.43 -6.71
N PRO A 133 -14.08 -17.66 -7.27
CA PRO A 133 -14.15 -18.87 -6.48
C PRO A 133 -13.05 -18.90 -5.42
N LYS A 134 -13.43 -19.19 -4.16
CA LYS A 134 -12.44 -19.27 -3.08
C LYS A 134 -11.46 -20.38 -3.42
N SER A 135 -10.20 -19.99 -3.62
CA SER A 135 -9.10 -20.95 -3.68
C SER A 135 -8.94 -21.63 -2.30
N LYS A 136 -7.99 -22.57 -2.17
CA LYS A 136 -7.61 -23.07 -0.83
C LYS A 136 -6.89 -22.02 0.03
N ALA A 137 -6.64 -20.82 -0.51
CA ALA A 137 -6.03 -19.71 0.20
C ALA A 137 -7.04 -18.92 1.04
N ILE A 138 -6.53 -18.17 2.01
CA ILE A 138 -7.32 -17.27 2.84
C ILE A 138 -7.41 -15.91 2.13
N ARG A 139 -8.63 -15.39 1.95
CA ARG A 139 -8.86 -14.09 1.31
C ARG A 139 -8.38 -12.94 2.20
N VAL A 140 -7.54 -12.08 1.65
CA VAL A 140 -7.18 -10.79 2.24
C VAL A 140 -8.32 -9.81 2.00
N GLU A 141 -8.99 -9.38 3.07
CA GLU A 141 -10.06 -8.39 3.03
C GLU A 141 -10.36 -7.85 4.44
N PRO A 142 -10.64 -6.53 4.60
CA PRO A 142 -10.70 -5.54 3.54
C PRO A 142 -9.30 -5.11 3.07
N VAL A 143 -9.24 -4.61 1.82
CA VAL A 143 -8.06 -3.99 1.23
C VAL A 143 -8.44 -2.58 0.81
N ARG A 144 -7.63 -1.60 1.19
CA ARG A 144 -7.75 -0.21 0.72
C ARG A 144 -6.39 0.45 0.66
N GLY A 145 -6.15 1.25 -0.37
CA GLY A 145 -4.87 1.88 -0.58
C GLY A 145 -4.88 2.89 -1.71
N TYR A 146 -3.76 3.57 -1.88
CA TYR A 146 -3.53 4.39 -3.06
C TYR A 146 -2.06 4.53 -3.38
N TRP A 147 -1.77 4.86 -4.63
CA TRP A 147 -0.49 5.41 -5.08
C TRP A 147 -0.72 6.85 -5.52
N LEU A 148 0.01 7.78 -4.92
CA LEU A 148 0.05 9.17 -5.31
C LEU A 148 1.38 9.42 -6.01
N LEU A 149 1.31 9.74 -7.28
CA LEU A 149 2.44 9.83 -8.20
C LEU A 149 2.62 11.29 -8.57
N THR A 150 3.83 11.80 -8.43
CA THR A 150 4.17 13.18 -8.80
C THR A 150 5.43 13.16 -9.66
N GLN A 151 5.23 13.39 -10.96
CA GLN A 151 6.31 13.51 -11.95
C GLN A 151 7.11 14.79 -11.71
N THR A 152 8.43 14.68 -11.70
CA THR A 152 9.36 15.82 -11.74
C THR A 152 10.29 15.70 -12.93
N GLU A 153 11.11 16.72 -13.16
CA GLU A 153 12.15 16.70 -14.20
C GLU A 153 13.22 15.63 -13.93
N GLN A 154 13.51 15.36 -12.66
CA GLN A 154 14.58 14.44 -12.25
C GLN A 154 14.09 13.00 -12.07
N GLY A 155 12.78 12.76 -11.96
CA GLY A 155 12.23 11.42 -11.74
C GLY A 155 10.82 11.43 -11.18
N LEU A 156 10.48 10.36 -10.45
CA LEU A 156 9.15 10.12 -9.92
C LEU A 156 9.14 10.13 -8.40
N ASN A 157 8.31 10.99 -7.81
CA ASN A 157 7.93 10.89 -6.41
C ASN A 157 6.71 9.98 -6.26
N ILE A 158 6.79 9.04 -5.32
CA ILE A 158 5.77 8.06 -5.01
C ILE A 158 5.41 8.16 -3.53
N GLU A 159 4.14 8.40 -3.23
CA GLU A 159 3.57 8.10 -1.93
C GLU A 159 2.59 6.93 -2.08
N HIS A 160 2.77 5.88 -1.28
CA HIS A 160 1.85 4.76 -1.24
C HIS A 160 1.31 4.58 0.17
N GLN A 161 0.00 4.45 0.31
CA GLN A 161 -0.62 4.05 1.58
C GLN A 161 -1.49 2.84 1.37
N VAL A 162 -1.46 1.92 2.32
CA VAL A 162 -2.24 0.68 2.25
C VAL A 162 -2.64 0.18 3.63
N TYR A 163 -3.84 -0.37 3.68
CA TYR A 163 -4.35 -1.25 4.72
C TYR A 163 -4.85 -2.52 4.03
N ALA A 164 -4.42 -3.68 4.52
CA ALA A 164 -4.84 -4.97 4.02
C ALA A 164 -4.89 -5.96 5.17
N ASP A 165 -6.09 -6.46 5.49
CA ASP A 165 -6.25 -7.45 6.54
C ASP A 165 -6.08 -8.86 5.95
N PRO A 166 -5.03 -9.62 6.33
CA PRO A 166 -4.78 -10.94 5.77
C PRO A 166 -5.75 -12.01 6.28
N ASN A 167 -6.61 -11.68 7.25
CA ASN A 167 -7.48 -12.62 7.96
C ASN A 167 -6.74 -13.82 8.56
N GLY A 168 -7.51 -14.73 9.15
CA GLY A 168 -7.01 -15.98 9.72
C GLY A 168 -6.36 -15.81 11.09
N ALA A 169 -5.59 -16.81 11.49
CA ALA A 169 -5.11 -16.96 12.88
C ALA A 169 -3.63 -16.55 13.08
N ILE A 170 -3.04 -15.78 12.15
CA ILE A 170 -1.66 -15.33 12.34
C ILE A 170 -1.64 -14.22 13.41
N PRO A 171 -0.74 -14.28 14.40
CA PRO A 171 -0.57 -13.18 15.34
C PRO A 171 -0.29 -11.84 14.64
N ASN A 172 -1.04 -10.79 14.99
CA ASN A 172 -0.95 -9.46 14.36
C ASN A 172 0.46 -8.87 14.35
N TRP A 173 1.26 -9.10 15.41
CA TRP A 173 2.65 -8.63 15.45
C TRP A 173 3.50 -9.22 14.32
N LEU A 174 3.25 -10.47 13.94
CA LEU A 174 3.95 -11.16 12.86
C LEU A 174 3.47 -10.67 11.51
N VAL A 175 2.16 -10.47 11.34
CA VAL A 175 1.58 -9.84 10.15
C VAL A 175 2.22 -8.49 9.90
N ASN A 176 2.21 -7.60 10.90
CA ASN A 176 2.74 -6.24 10.78
C ASN A 176 4.25 -6.23 10.44
N LYS A 177 5.02 -7.11 11.08
CA LYS A 177 6.47 -7.24 10.81
C LYS A 177 6.73 -7.73 9.39
N THR A 178 5.99 -8.73 8.92
CA THR A 178 6.14 -9.30 7.59
C THR A 178 5.69 -8.32 6.51
N ALA A 179 4.58 -7.61 6.72
CA ALA A 179 4.09 -6.58 5.81
C ALA A 179 5.14 -5.49 5.55
N LEU A 180 5.74 -4.93 6.62
CA LEU A 180 6.79 -3.91 6.50
C LEU A 180 8.03 -4.40 5.74
N LYS A 181 8.44 -5.66 5.98
CA LYS A 181 9.56 -6.28 5.26
C LYS A 181 9.26 -6.53 3.78
N ASN A 182 8.07 -7.06 3.48
CA ASN A 182 7.64 -7.32 2.12
C ASN A 182 7.55 -6.01 1.33
N ILE A 183 6.89 -4.99 1.88
CA ILE A 183 6.79 -3.66 1.27
C ILE A 183 8.17 -3.07 1.00
N ARG A 184 9.10 -3.14 1.96
CA ARG A 184 10.47 -2.67 1.75
C ARG A 184 11.15 -3.39 0.58
N SER A 185 11.06 -4.71 0.56
CA SER A 185 11.69 -5.53 -0.48
C SER A 185 11.09 -5.19 -1.85
N SER A 186 9.77 -5.01 -1.91
CA SER A 186 9.09 -4.65 -3.14
C SER A 186 9.47 -3.28 -3.66
N PHE A 187 9.54 -2.26 -2.80
CA PHE A 187 9.96 -0.92 -3.23
C PHE A 187 11.45 -0.83 -3.59
N ILE A 188 12.30 -1.73 -3.07
CA ILE A 188 13.69 -1.82 -3.52
C ILE A 188 13.74 -2.46 -4.91
N ALA A 189 13.07 -3.59 -5.12
CA ALA A 189 13.04 -4.25 -6.42
C ALA A 189 12.38 -3.39 -7.51
N LEU A 190 11.26 -2.74 -7.18
CA LEU A 190 10.51 -1.85 -8.07
C LEU A 190 11.37 -0.72 -8.66
N ARG A 191 12.33 -0.19 -7.88
CA ARG A 191 13.26 0.84 -8.36
C ARG A 191 14.04 0.36 -9.58
N GLU A 192 14.53 -0.88 -9.54
CA GLU A 192 15.34 -1.44 -10.63
C GLU A 192 14.49 -1.63 -11.90
N LEU A 193 13.24 -2.09 -11.76
CA LEU A 193 12.35 -2.25 -12.92
C LEU A 193 11.96 -0.92 -13.57
N ILE A 194 11.66 0.11 -12.76
CA ILE A 194 11.27 1.43 -13.29
C ILE A 194 12.38 2.08 -14.11
N SER A 195 13.64 1.78 -13.78
CA SER A 195 14.80 2.26 -14.53
C SER A 195 15.11 1.43 -15.78
N ASP A 196 14.43 0.31 -16.02
CA ASP A 196 14.62 -0.52 -17.21
C ASP A 196 14.00 0.13 -18.45
N ALA A 197 14.77 0.17 -19.54
CA ALA A 197 14.38 0.74 -20.82
C ALA A 197 13.10 0.12 -21.40
N LYS A 198 12.80 -1.14 -21.07
CA LYS A 198 11.56 -1.86 -21.42
C LYS A 198 10.32 -1.06 -20.99
N TYR A 199 10.34 -0.48 -19.80
CA TYR A 199 9.18 0.21 -19.23
C TYR A 199 9.15 1.71 -19.53
N GLN A 200 10.28 2.30 -19.93
CA GLN A 200 10.38 3.72 -20.27
C GLN A 200 9.89 4.05 -21.68
N SER A 201 9.92 3.09 -22.60
CA SER A 201 9.74 3.34 -24.04
C SER A 201 8.32 3.09 -24.57
N SER A 202 7.38 2.75 -23.68
CA SER A 202 6.02 2.37 -24.06
C SER A 202 4.99 3.36 -23.52
N PRO A 203 3.93 3.68 -24.30
CA PRO A 203 2.79 4.41 -23.76
C PRO A 203 2.25 3.73 -22.50
N SER A 204 1.76 4.51 -21.54
CA SER A 204 1.16 3.98 -20.32
C SER A 204 0.07 2.95 -20.62
N ALA A 205 0.12 1.84 -19.89
CA ALA A 205 -0.93 0.81 -19.90
C ALA A 205 -2.28 1.28 -19.33
N PHE A 206 -2.29 2.43 -18.65
CA PHE A 206 -3.49 3.05 -18.10
C PHE A 206 -3.67 4.46 -18.67
N VAL A 207 -4.92 4.84 -18.92
CA VAL A 207 -5.31 6.21 -19.25
C VAL A 207 -6.19 6.72 -18.13
N ALA A 208 -5.79 7.81 -17.49
CA ALA A 208 -6.51 8.37 -16.36
C ALA A 208 -7.97 8.72 -16.71
N GLY A 209 -8.87 8.48 -15.77
CA GLY A 209 -10.32 8.69 -15.94
C GLY A 209 -11.00 9.23 -14.67
N ASN A 210 -12.33 9.12 -14.63
CA ASN A 210 -13.12 9.51 -13.46
C ASN A 210 -13.13 8.38 -12.41
N CYS A 211 -12.59 8.66 -11.23
CA CYS A 211 -12.55 7.74 -10.09
C CYS A 211 -13.41 8.20 -8.90
N GLU A 212 -14.45 9.01 -9.11
CA GLU A 212 -15.30 9.54 -8.04
C GLU A 212 -15.88 8.46 -7.12
N ALA A 213 -16.24 7.30 -7.68
CA ALA A 213 -16.74 6.14 -6.92
C ALA A 213 -15.73 5.60 -5.88
N PHE A 214 -14.43 5.90 -6.02
CA PHE A 214 -13.39 5.48 -5.09
C PHE A 214 -13.17 6.49 -3.94
N ASN A 215 -13.71 7.72 -4.05
CA ASN A 215 -13.47 8.77 -3.06
C ASN A 215 -14.04 8.46 -1.68
N GLU A 216 -15.13 7.69 -1.61
CA GLU A 216 -15.79 7.27 -0.37
C GLU A 216 -15.03 6.14 0.36
N LEU A 217 -14.04 5.54 -0.29
CA LEU A 217 -13.31 4.35 0.17
C LEU A 217 -11.86 4.65 0.58
N LYS A 218 -11.52 5.94 0.73
CA LYS A 218 -10.17 6.43 1.00
C LYS A 218 -9.62 5.91 2.33
N VAL A 219 -8.31 5.64 2.32
CA VAL A 219 -7.52 5.41 3.53
C VAL A 219 -7.45 6.71 4.33
N GLN A 220 -7.86 6.67 5.61
CA GLN A 220 -7.75 7.79 6.57
C GLN A 220 -6.32 7.93 7.10
#